data_AF-A0A2E1WJE8-F1
#
_entry.id   AF-A0A2E1WJE8-F1
#
_cell.length_a   1.000
_cell.length_b   1.000
_cell.length_c   1.000
_cell.angle_alpha   90.00
_cell.angle_beta   90.00
_cell.angle_gamma   90.00
#
_symmetry.space_group_name_H-M   'P 1'
#
loop_
_entity.id
_entity.type
_entity.pdbx_description
1 polymer ?
#
loop_
_entity_poly.entity_id
_entity_poly.type
_entity_poly.pdbx_seq_one_letter_code
_entity_poly.pdbx_strand_id
1 'polypeptide(L)'
;MKYFGSTFELLDCTTIDDVFLKVEDGSINFGVVPVENSTEGAVNNTQDCFIDSEVRIVGEEVVPIEHNLMFSATADTENFNAIASHKQSLAQCRKWLQENYPAVRFIECTSNAEAARLAKNDASIGAIASELAASIYGLEIKKHNIQDQYHNRTRFLVLSKFKAAPTGNDKTSVLIYTEN
;
A
#
# COMPACT_ATOMS: atom_id res chain seq x y z
N MET A 1 8.77 -8.10 -0.02
CA MET A 1 10.22 -8.36 -0.18
C MET A 1 10.64 -9.81 0.09
N LYS A 2 9.90 -10.63 0.86
CA LYS A 2 10.24 -12.05 1.09
C LYS A 2 10.22 -12.96 -0.16
N TYR A 3 9.53 -12.55 -1.23
CA TYR A 3 9.36 -13.32 -2.46
C TYR A 3 10.40 -13.05 -3.54
N PHE A 4 11.23 -12.01 -3.37
CA PHE A 4 12.19 -11.56 -4.37
C PHE A 4 13.60 -11.70 -3.79
N GLY A 5 14.56 -12.16 -4.60
CA GLY A 5 15.95 -12.28 -4.20
C GLY A 5 16.58 -10.94 -3.81
N SER A 6 17.89 -10.91 -3.56
CA SER A 6 18.60 -9.71 -3.09
C SER A 6 18.74 -8.58 -4.13
N THR A 7 18.27 -8.77 -5.37
CA THR A 7 18.29 -7.75 -6.42
C THR A 7 16.98 -7.80 -7.22
N PHE A 8 16.16 -6.77 -7.07
CA PHE A 8 14.98 -6.52 -7.89
C PHE A 8 14.84 -5.01 -8.09
N GLU A 9 14.36 -4.61 -9.27
CA GLU A 9 13.98 -3.22 -9.56
C GLU A 9 12.49 -3.07 -9.30
N LEU A 10 12.11 -2.00 -8.60
CA LEU A 10 10.70 -1.67 -8.38
C LEU A 10 10.24 -0.75 -9.50
N LEU A 11 9.18 -1.16 -10.18
CA LEU A 11 8.49 -0.35 -11.19
C LEU A 11 7.11 0.03 -10.66
N ASP A 12 6.90 1.33 -10.48
CA ASP A 12 5.59 1.85 -10.13
C ASP A 12 4.63 1.73 -11.33
N CYS A 13 3.50 1.07 -11.12
CA CYS A 13 2.42 0.94 -12.10
C CYS A 13 1.22 1.77 -11.67
N THR A 14 0.53 2.39 -12.63
CA THR A 14 -0.52 3.38 -12.30
C THR A 14 -1.84 2.71 -11.89
N THR A 15 -2.14 1.54 -12.44
CA THR A 15 -3.38 0.79 -12.22
C THR A 15 -3.09 -0.69 -11.98
N ILE A 16 -4.06 -1.42 -11.41
CA ILE A 16 -3.97 -2.88 -11.26
C ILE A 16 -3.89 -3.54 -12.65
N ASP A 17 -4.69 -3.06 -13.59
CA ASP A 17 -4.72 -3.49 -14.99
C ASP A 17 -3.33 -3.40 -15.65
N ASP A 18 -2.61 -2.31 -15.42
CA ASP A 18 -1.24 -2.10 -15.94
C ASP A 18 -0.26 -3.14 -15.37
N VAL A 19 -0.43 -3.55 -14.11
CA VAL A 19 0.38 -4.63 -13.51
C VAL A 19 0.10 -5.95 -14.23
N PHE A 20 -1.17 -6.31 -14.45
CA PHE A 20 -1.54 -7.53 -15.17
C PHE A 20 -0.97 -7.54 -16.58
N LEU A 21 -1.18 -6.45 -17.35
CA LEU A 21 -0.68 -6.31 -18.71
C LEU A 21 0.85 -6.46 -18.79
N LYS A 22 1.61 -5.79 -17.92
CA LYS A 22 3.08 -5.87 -17.92
C LYS A 22 3.62 -7.23 -17.50
N VAL A 23 2.93 -7.94 -16.61
CA VAL A 23 3.29 -9.33 -16.29
C VAL A 23 2.99 -10.21 -17.50
N GLU A 24 1.83 -10.02 -18.13
CA GLU A 24 1.36 -10.82 -19.25
C GLU A 24 2.15 -10.58 -20.53
N ASP A 25 2.63 -9.38 -20.82
CA ASP A 25 3.51 -9.13 -21.98
C ASP A 25 4.98 -9.50 -21.71
N GLY A 26 5.34 -9.75 -20.45
CA GLY A 26 6.69 -10.13 -20.02
C GLY A 26 7.63 -8.96 -19.77
N SER A 27 7.14 -7.72 -19.77
CA SER A 27 7.89 -6.51 -19.41
C SER A 27 8.37 -6.55 -17.95
N ILE A 28 7.62 -7.22 -17.07
CA ILE A 28 8.04 -7.49 -15.68
C ILE A 28 7.86 -8.97 -15.35
N ASN A 29 8.76 -9.52 -14.54
CA ASN A 29 8.69 -10.94 -14.17
C ASN A 29 7.63 -11.24 -13.11
N PHE A 30 7.35 -10.25 -12.26
CA PHE A 30 6.42 -10.38 -11.14
C PHE A 30 5.60 -9.10 -10.96
N GLY A 31 4.32 -9.27 -10.65
CA GLY A 31 3.41 -8.20 -10.25
C GLY A 31 2.94 -8.41 -8.81
N VAL A 32 2.62 -7.32 -8.11
CA VAL A 32 2.02 -7.38 -6.76
C VAL A 32 0.74 -6.57 -6.75
N VAL A 33 -0.39 -7.22 -6.48
CA VAL A 33 -1.72 -6.58 -6.51
C VAL A 33 -2.50 -6.88 -5.22
N PRO A 34 -3.29 -5.94 -4.69
CA PRO A 34 -4.16 -6.21 -3.55
C PRO A 34 -5.37 -7.04 -3.99
N VAL A 35 -5.79 -8.02 -3.20
CA VAL A 35 -7.00 -8.82 -3.49
C VAL A 35 -8.09 -8.64 -2.44
N GLU A 36 -7.73 -8.32 -1.20
CA GLU A 36 -8.68 -8.23 -0.10
C GLU A 36 -8.12 -7.32 1.01
N ASN A 37 -8.97 -6.46 1.56
CA ASN A 37 -8.71 -5.70 2.78
C ASN A 37 -9.68 -6.13 3.87
N SER A 38 -9.21 -6.32 5.11
CA SER A 38 -10.04 -6.79 6.22
C SER A 38 -11.17 -5.83 6.62
N THR A 39 -11.08 -4.56 6.25
CA THR A 39 -12.05 -3.52 6.56
C THR A 39 -12.98 -3.22 5.39
N GLU A 40 -12.43 -3.18 4.17
CA GLU A 40 -13.19 -2.80 2.95
C GLU A 40 -13.66 -3.98 2.12
N GLY A 41 -13.20 -5.19 2.45
CA GLY A 41 -13.54 -6.41 1.73
C GLY A 41 -12.69 -6.60 0.47
N ALA A 42 -13.28 -7.24 -0.52
CA ALA A 42 -12.55 -7.68 -1.70
C ALA A 42 -12.25 -6.54 -2.67
N VAL A 43 -11.10 -6.60 -3.33
CA VAL A 43 -10.73 -5.67 -4.42
C VAL A 43 -11.25 -6.24 -5.73
N ASN A 44 -12.45 -5.82 -6.12
CA ASN A 44 -13.15 -6.37 -7.30
C ASN A 44 -12.32 -6.25 -8.58
N ASN A 45 -11.63 -5.13 -8.80
CA ASN A 45 -10.83 -4.93 -10.01
C ASN A 45 -9.76 -6.02 -10.21
N THR A 46 -9.14 -6.48 -9.11
CA THR A 46 -8.18 -7.60 -9.16
C THR A 46 -8.86 -8.90 -9.57
N GLN A 47 -10.09 -9.15 -9.12
CA GLN A 47 -10.85 -10.34 -9.52
C GLN A 47 -11.26 -10.27 -10.98
N ASP A 48 -11.71 -9.11 -11.44
CA ASP A 48 -12.08 -8.87 -12.84
C ASP A 48 -10.89 -9.09 -13.77
N CYS A 49 -9.69 -8.60 -13.41
CA CYS A 49 -8.47 -8.85 -14.18
C CYS A 49 -8.11 -10.34 -14.30
N PHE A 50 -8.46 -11.17 -13.32
CA PHE A 50 -8.22 -12.63 -13.39
C PHE A 50 -9.18 -13.36 -14.33
N ILE A 51 -10.31 -12.74 -14.72
CA ILE A 51 -11.24 -13.36 -15.69
C ILE A 51 -10.60 -13.40 -17.07
N ASP A 52 -9.93 -12.33 -17.46
CA ASP A 52 -9.44 -12.12 -18.84
C ASP A 52 -7.94 -12.37 -19.03
N SER A 53 -7.19 -12.70 -17.96
CA SER A 53 -5.73 -12.85 -18.00
C SER A 53 -5.25 -14.29 -17.75
N GLU A 54 -4.14 -14.66 -18.38
CA GLU A 54 -3.47 -15.96 -18.18
C GLU A 54 -2.41 -15.93 -17.06
N VAL A 55 -2.25 -14.80 -16.35
CA VAL A 55 -1.29 -14.69 -15.25
C VAL A 55 -1.64 -15.62 -14.09
N ARG A 56 -0.62 -16.11 -13.39
CA ARG A 56 -0.77 -17.05 -12.28
C ARG A 56 -0.41 -16.41 -10.96
N ILE A 57 -1.12 -16.81 -9.91
CA ILE A 57 -0.75 -16.52 -8.53
C ILE A 57 0.40 -17.44 -8.13
N VAL A 58 1.54 -16.86 -7.79
CA VAL A 58 2.75 -17.59 -7.36
C VAL A 58 3.11 -17.35 -5.90
N GLY A 59 2.38 -16.46 -5.23
CA GLY A 59 2.55 -16.18 -3.81
C GLY A 59 1.46 -15.26 -3.28
N GLU A 60 1.41 -15.09 -1.96
CA GLU A 60 0.52 -14.15 -1.30
C GLU A 60 1.21 -13.56 -0.06
N GLU A 61 0.91 -12.32 0.29
CA GLU A 61 1.38 -11.73 1.54
C GLU A 61 0.23 -10.98 2.20
N VAL A 62 0.07 -11.17 3.51
CA VAL A 62 -0.87 -10.37 4.30
C VAL A 62 -0.08 -9.29 5.03
N VAL A 63 -0.25 -8.05 4.59
CA VAL A 63 0.48 -6.89 5.11
C VAL A 63 -0.43 -6.12 6.08
N PRO A 64 -0.02 -5.93 7.34
CA PRO A 64 -0.68 -5.02 8.26
C PRO A 64 -0.70 -3.60 7.71
N ILE A 65 -1.85 -2.92 7.82
CA ILE A 65 -1.93 -1.50 7.51
C ILE A 65 -1.49 -0.71 8.73
N GLU A 66 -0.30 -0.12 8.61
CA GLU A 66 0.32 0.70 9.64
C GLU A 66 0.43 2.14 9.16
N HIS A 67 -0.15 3.05 9.93
CA HIS A 67 -0.11 4.48 9.67
C HIS A 67 0.90 5.11 10.61
N ASN A 68 1.91 5.76 10.04
CA ASN A 68 2.99 6.39 10.78
C ASN A 68 2.99 7.89 10.49
N LEU A 69 3.13 8.71 11.52
CA LEU A 69 3.35 10.13 11.37
C LEU A 69 4.84 10.38 11.13
N MET A 70 5.15 11.05 10.02
CA MET A 70 6.51 11.29 9.56
C MET A 70 6.70 12.70 9.04
N PHE A 71 7.93 13.18 9.08
CA PHE A 71 8.32 14.52 8.68
C PHE A 71 9.65 14.51 7.92
N SER A 72 9.95 15.56 7.17
CA SER A 72 11.31 15.74 6.65
C SER A 72 12.30 15.94 7.81
N ALA A 73 13.55 15.54 7.63
CA ALA A 73 14.59 15.72 8.65
C ALA A 73 14.84 17.20 9.04
N THR A 74 14.43 18.13 8.18
CA THR A 74 14.53 19.59 8.40
C THR A 74 13.27 20.20 9.01
N ALA A 75 12.22 19.43 9.25
CA ALA A 75 10.97 19.93 9.79
C ALA A 75 11.07 20.29 11.28
N ASP A 76 10.41 21.38 11.65
CA ASP A 76 10.09 21.67 13.04
C ASP A 76 8.85 20.87 13.44
N THR A 77 9.05 19.79 14.20
CA THR A 77 7.97 18.88 14.61
C THR A 77 7.10 19.44 15.74
N GLU A 78 7.51 20.55 16.37
CA GLU A 78 6.71 21.25 17.37
C GLU A 78 5.83 22.33 16.70
N ASN A 79 6.26 22.87 15.56
CA ASN A 79 5.58 23.95 14.86
C ASN A 79 5.44 23.68 13.36
N PHE A 80 4.42 22.90 12.98
CA PHE A 80 4.06 22.60 11.60
C PHE A 80 2.60 22.99 11.32
N ASN A 81 2.29 23.24 10.06
CA ASN A 81 1.03 23.86 9.65
C ASN A 81 -0.06 22.84 9.30
N ALA A 82 0.33 21.67 8.81
CA ALA A 82 -0.62 20.69 8.32
C ALA A 82 -0.12 19.24 8.39
N ILE A 83 -1.06 18.30 8.37
CA ILE A 83 -0.79 16.87 8.15
C ILE A 83 -1.49 16.43 6.86
N ALA A 84 -0.74 15.80 5.97
CA ALA A 84 -1.21 15.27 4.70
C ALA A 84 -1.35 13.75 4.75
N SER A 85 -2.41 13.20 4.14
CA SER A 85 -2.57 11.76 3.92
C SER A 85 -3.72 11.48 2.96
N HIS A 86 -3.90 10.22 2.55
CA HIS A 86 -5.13 9.82 1.88
C HIS A 86 -6.33 9.99 2.83
N LYS A 87 -7.50 10.36 2.28
CA LYS A 87 -8.73 10.60 3.06
C LYS A 87 -9.07 9.46 4.02
N GLN A 88 -8.94 8.22 3.55
CA GLN A 88 -9.21 7.03 4.36
C GLN A 88 -8.22 6.87 5.52
N SER A 89 -6.94 7.18 5.30
CA SER A 89 -5.91 7.11 6.34
C SER A 89 -6.07 8.19 7.40
N LEU A 90 -6.48 9.41 7.01
CA LEU A 90 -6.90 10.45 7.96
C LEU A 90 -8.08 9.98 8.81
N ALA A 91 -9.09 9.37 8.20
CA ALA A 91 -10.25 8.84 8.91
C ALA A 91 -9.88 7.70 9.86
N GLN A 92 -8.92 6.84 9.48
CA GLN A 92 -8.43 5.74 10.30
C GLN A 92 -7.52 6.17 11.45
N CYS A 93 -7.02 7.40 11.47
CA CYS A 93 -6.18 7.94 12.55
C CYS A 93 -6.87 9.09 13.32
N ARG A 94 -8.18 9.25 13.14
CA ARG A 94 -8.90 10.46 13.55
C ARG A 94 -8.86 10.66 15.06
N LYS A 95 -9.03 9.61 15.87
CA LYS A 95 -9.03 9.77 17.34
C LYS A 95 -7.66 10.24 17.81
N TRP A 96 -6.61 9.57 17.36
CA TRP A 96 -5.24 9.94 17.72
C TRP A 96 -4.90 11.38 17.29
N LEU A 97 -5.29 11.77 16.07
CA LEU A 97 -5.08 13.12 15.57
C LEU A 97 -5.84 14.18 16.37
N GLN A 98 -7.08 13.91 16.79
CA GLN A 98 -7.86 14.83 17.62
C GLN A 98 -7.27 14.99 19.03
N GLU A 99 -6.70 13.93 19.59
CA GLU A 99 -6.08 13.96 20.92
C GLU A 99 -4.73 14.69 20.93
N ASN A 100 -3.92 14.53 19.87
CA ASN A 100 -2.54 15.04 19.84
C ASN A 100 -2.40 16.35 19.05
N TYR A 101 -3.21 16.56 18.02
CA TYR A 101 -3.11 17.69 17.09
C TYR A 101 -4.49 18.30 16.74
N PRO A 102 -5.30 18.71 17.73
CA PRO A 102 -6.69 19.16 17.50
C PRO A 102 -6.83 20.41 16.63
N ALA A 103 -5.77 21.24 16.54
CA ALA A 103 -5.78 22.51 15.81
C ALA A 103 -5.05 22.44 14.45
N VAL A 104 -4.45 21.31 14.11
CA VAL A 104 -3.68 21.15 12.87
C VAL A 104 -4.64 20.99 11.68
N ARG A 105 -4.30 21.62 10.56
CA ARG A 105 -5.04 21.46 9.30
C ARG A 105 -4.73 20.11 8.64
N PHE A 106 -5.73 19.45 8.08
CA PHE A 106 -5.52 18.24 7.27
C PHE A 106 -5.55 18.54 5.76
N ILE A 107 -4.67 17.88 5.01
CA ILE A 107 -4.60 17.92 3.55
C ILE A 107 -4.92 16.54 3.01
N GLU A 108 -6.02 16.41 2.26
CA GLU A 108 -6.37 15.16 1.58
C GLU A 108 -5.54 15.00 0.31
N CYS A 109 -4.83 13.89 0.19
CA CYS A 109 -4.04 13.51 -0.98
C CYS A 109 -4.67 12.34 -1.73
N THR A 110 -4.27 12.15 -3.00
CA THR A 110 -4.70 11.01 -3.83
C THR A 110 -4.14 9.67 -3.33
N SER A 111 -3.02 9.68 -2.62
CA SER A 111 -2.44 8.49 -1.99
C SER A 111 -1.56 8.87 -0.78
N ASN A 112 -1.21 7.89 0.04
CA ASN A 112 -0.24 8.08 1.13
C ASN A 112 1.19 8.31 0.61
N ALA A 113 1.53 7.76 -0.56
CA ALA A 113 2.80 8.04 -1.21
C ALA A 113 2.89 9.51 -1.66
N GLU A 114 1.79 10.06 -2.18
CA GLU A 114 1.72 11.49 -2.54
C GLU A 114 1.84 12.39 -1.31
N ALA A 115 1.22 12.02 -0.19
CA ALA A 115 1.38 12.74 1.07
C ALA A 115 2.83 12.74 1.57
N ALA A 116 3.52 11.60 1.51
CA ALA A 116 4.95 11.51 1.83
C ALA A 116 5.79 12.38 0.88
N ARG A 117 5.52 12.35 -0.43
CA ARG A 117 6.18 13.22 -1.40
C ARG A 117 5.99 14.70 -1.08
N LEU A 118 4.79 15.10 -0.62
CA LEU A 118 4.50 16.47 -0.22
C LEU A 118 5.33 16.89 1.01
N ALA A 119 5.32 16.08 2.08
CA ALA A 119 6.09 16.36 3.30
C ALA A 119 7.62 16.39 3.08
N LYS A 120 8.12 15.64 2.08
CA LYS A 120 9.52 15.73 1.66
C LYS A 120 9.87 17.12 1.10
N ASN A 121 8.95 17.72 0.35
CA ASN A 121 9.18 18.99 -0.36
C ASN A 121 8.79 20.23 0.46
N ASP A 122 7.99 20.06 1.51
CA ASP A 122 7.56 21.15 2.40
C ASP A 122 7.71 20.72 3.87
N ALA A 123 8.72 21.30 4.54
CA ALA A 123 9.05 21.01 5.94
C ALA A 123 7.97 21.47 6.94
N SER A 124 6.99 22.27 6.51
CA SER A 124 5.85 22.68 7.34
C SER A 124 4.69 21.67 7.32
N ILE A 125 4.84 20.55 6.60
CA ILE A 125 3.82 19.51 6.43
C ILE A 125 4.33 18.18 6.98
N GLY A 126 3.56 17.58 7.90
CA GLY A 126 3.71 16.18 8.27
C GLY A 126 2.95 15.27 7.32
N ALA A 127 3.37 14.01 7.17
CA ALA A 127 2.64 13.00 6.41
C ALA A 127 2.22 11.83 7.29
N ILE A 128 1.07 11.23 6.96
CA ILE A 128 0.71 9.90 7.46
C ILE A 128 0.84 8.91 6.30
N ALA A 129 1.75 7.95 6.44
CA ALA A 129 2.01 6.92 5.43
C ALA A 129 2.65 5.66 6.05
N SER A 130 2.96 4.68 5.21
CA SER A 130 3.67 3.46 5.60
C SER A 130 5.16 3.72 5.83
N GLU A 131 5.82 2.83 6.58
CA GLU A 131 7.28 2.88 6.78
C GLU A 131 8.07 2.77 5.47
N LEU A 132 7.54 2.02 4.49
CA LEU A 132 8.12 1.96 3.16
C LEU A 132 8.13 3.33 2.48
N ALA A 133 7.05 4.11 2.59
CA ALA A 133 7.01 5.46 2.03
C ALA A 133 8.04 6.38 2.71
N ALA A 134 8.20 6.28 4.03
CA ALA A 134 9.24 7.02 4.74
C ALA A 134 10.64 6.71 4.18
N SER A 135 10.92 5.42 3.92
CA SER A 135 12.20 4.98 3.36
C SER A 135 12.42 5.48 1.92
N ILE A 136 11.39 5.41 1.06
CA ILE A 136 11.46 5.87 -0.34
C ILE A 136 11.67 7.38 -0.42
N TYR A 137 10.99 8.15 0.43
CA TYR A 137 11.01 9.62 0.37
C TYR A 137 12.05 10.26 1.31
N GLY A 138 12.74 9.47 2.13
CA GLY A 138 13.75 9.98 3.08
C GLY A 138 13.15 10.79 4.23
N LEU A 139 11.99 10.35 4.75
CA LEU A 139 11.30 10.98 5.87
C LEU A 139 11.62 10.27 7.18
N GLU A 140 11.61 11.03 8.27
CA GLU A 140 11.78 10.51 9.62
C GLU A 140 10.42 10.24 10.25
N ILE A 141 10.20 9.00 10.69
CA ILE A 141 9.02 8.64 11.45
C ILE A 141 9.15 9.20 12.88
N LYS A 142 8.19 10.03 13.28
CA LYS A 142 8.13 10.59 14.64
C LYS A 142 7.17 9.81 15.54
N LYS A 143 6.12 9.22 14.95
CA LYS A 143 5.22 8.34 15.68
C LYS A 143 4.82 7.16 14.83
N HIS A 144 5.05 5.96 15.36
CA HIS A 144 4.59 4.74 14.73
C HIS A 144 3.16 4.40 15.13
N ASN A 145 2.45 3.73 14.23
CA ASN A 145 1.21 3.02 14.52
C ASN A 145 0.11 3.88 15.17
N ILE A 146 -0.22 5.01 14.54
CA ILE A 146 -1.21 5.98 15.01
C ILE A 146 -2.65 5.69 14.58
N GLN A 147 -2.87 4.59 13.86
CA GLN A 147 -4.20 4.13 13.48
C GLN A 147 -5.07 3.79 14.69
N ASP A 148 -6.36 4.11 14.59
CA ASP A 148 -7.36 3.88 15.63
C ASP A 148 -7.69 2.37 15.79
N GLN A 149 -7.37 1.54 14.78
CA GLN A 149 -7.59 0.09 14.79
C GLN A 149 -6.35 -0.67 14.33
N TYR A 150 -5.90 -1.64 15.13
CA TYR A 150 -4.66 -2.40 14.88
C TYR A 150 -4.85 -3.70 14.09
N HIS A 151 -6.08 -4.07 13.77
CA HIS A 151 -6.40 -5.32 13.07
C HIS A 151 -6.58 -5.18 11.56
N ASN A 152 -6.36 -3.98 10.99
CA ASN A 152 -6.49 -3.75 9.55
C ASN A 152 -5.33 -4.40 8.79
N ARG A 153 -5.64 -5.26 7.83
CA ARG A 153 -4.68 -5.98 7.00
C ARG A 153 -5.16 -6.00 5.55
N THR A 154 -4.20 -5.93 4.63
CA THR A 154 -4.45 -6.12 3.21
C THR A 154 -3.70 -7.36 2.73
N ARG A 155 -4.42 -8.26 2.08
CA ARG A 155 -3.85 -9.43 1.40
C ARG A 155 -3.49 -9.03 -0.02
N PHE A 156 -2.23 -9.26 -0.37
CA PHE A 156 -1.66 -9.06 -1.69
C PHE A 156 -1.35 -10.40 -2.33
N LEU A 157 -1.47 -10.45 -3.65
CA LEU A 157 -1.08 -11.59 -4.47
C LEU A 157 0.17 -11.22 -5.27
N VAL A 158 1.07 -12.19 -5.38
CA VAL A 158 2.24 -12.12 -6.27
C VAL A 158 1.87 -12.85 -7.56
N LEU A 159 1.95 -12.14 -8.68
CA LEU A 159 1.59 -12.61 -10.01
C LEU A 159 2.85 -12.94 -10.82
N SER A 160 2.77 -13.96 -11.68
CA SER A 160 3.79 -14.26 -12.68
C SER A 160 3.20 -15.06 -13.83
N LYS A 161 3.86 -15.07 -15.00
CA LYS A 161 3.55 -16.03 -16.07
C LYS A 161 3.99 -17.45 -15.73
N PHE A 162 4.98 -17.59 -14.85
CA PHE A 162 5.52 -18.89 -14.47
C PHE A 162 4.68 -19.55 -13.38
N LYS A 163 4.69 -20.88 -13.37
CA LYS A 163 4.06 -21.66 -12.31
C LYS A 163 5.08 -21.90 -11.18
N ALA A 164 4.71 -21.60 -9.95
CA ALA A 164 5.51 -21.96 -8.78
C ALA A 164 5.56 -23.50 -8.60
N ALA A 165 6.72 -23.99 -8.14
CA ALA A 165 6.85 -25.39 -7.76
C ALA A 165 6.07 -25.67 -6.46
N PRO A 166 5.54 -26.89 -6.25
CA PRO A 166 4.89 -27.27 -5.00
C PRO A 166 5.82 -27.09 -3.81
N THR A 167 5.29 -26.56 -2.71
CA THR A 167 6.04 -26.31 -1.47
C THR A 167 5.68 -27.26 -0.34
N GLY A 168 4.55 -27.99 -0.47
CA GLY A 168 3.99 -28.83 0.60
C GLY A 168 3.10 -28.06 1.60
N ASN A 169 3.04 -26.73 1.49
CA ASN A 169 2.08 -25.88 2.17
C ASN A 169 1.43 -24.93 1.16
N ASP A 170 0.69 -25.52 0.22
CA ASP A 170 0.21 -24.84 -0.97
C ASP A 170 -1.24 -24.38 -0.81
N LYS A 171 -1.55 -23.20 -1.35
CA LYS A 171 -2.92 -22.69 -1.46
C LYS A 171 -3.33 -22.66 -2.94
N THR A 172 -4.54 -23.13 -3.23
CA THR A 172 -5.15 -23.01 -4.56
C THR A 172 -6.25 -21.98 -4.52
N SER A 173 -6.22 -21.04 -5.47
CA SER A 173 -7.30 -20.07 -5.68
C SER A 173 -8.04 -20.41 -6.97
N VAL A 174 -9.38 -20.35 -6.94
CA VAL A 174 -10.23 -20.63 -8.09
C VAL A 174 -11.26 -19.51 -8.18
N LEU A 175 -11.38 -18.91 -9.36
CA LEU A 175 -12.48 -18.01 -9.69
C LEU A 175 -13.52 -18.80 -10.48
N ILE A 176 -14.77 -18.75 -10.04
CA ILE A 176 -15.89 -19.47 -10.65
C ILE A 176 -16.96 -18.44 -10.96
N TYR A 177 -17.35 -18.33 -12.23
CA TYR A 177 -18.53 -17.60 -12.65
C TYR A 177 -19.51 -18.57 -13.32
N THR A 178 -20.80 -18.29 -13.21
CA THR A 178 -21.88 -19.06 -13.85
C THR A 178 -22.65 -18.15 -14.79
N GLU A 179 -23.17 -18.69 -15.88
CA GLU A 179 -24.19 -17.99 -16.66
C GLU A 179 -25.43 -17.77 -15.77
N ASN A 180 -26.02 -16.57 -15.85
CA ASN A 180 -27.22 -16.20 -15.07
C ASN A 180 -28.47 -16.93 -15.55
#